data_AF-A0A9D1KWK7-F1
#
_entry.id   AF-A0A9D1KWK7-F1
#
_cell.length_a   1.000
_cell.length_b   1.000
_cell.length_c   1.000
_cell.angle_alpha   90.00
_cell.angle_beta   90.00
_cell.angle_gamma   90.00
#
_symmetry.space_group_name_H-M   'P 1'
#
loop_
_entity.id
_entity.type
_entity.pdbx_description
1 polymer ?
#
loop_
_entity_poly.entity_id
_entity_poly.type
_entity_poly.pdbx_seq_one_letter_code
_entity_poly.pdbx_strand_id
1 'polypeptide(L)'
;MNFFIYSRKSVYTGKGESTENQIEMCRKYINAKFPDDMKQRITIYEDEGFSAKDMNRPQFTKMLKDIKKNPPDFIICYRLDRISRSVSDFSSFIEMLNKNNISFICIKEEFDTSRPMGKAMMYIASVFSQLERETTAERVKDNMLMLARTGRWLGGTPPTGYRSEKVQESSHDGKIRTHCRLVSVREELSKVKEIYRIFLSCKSIKDTGEILKIRGIMSKNGNTFSSVVIKQILTNPVYCIADTSARRYFDERNSNICFDEKDCSPLLGLAVYNKRDYTRKNAPKRSEKDWIIAIGEHDGIINGKDWTAVQKIISSSPCSRSRKRSQG
;
A
#
# COMPACT_ATOMS: atom_id res chain seq x y z
N MET A 1 5.26 -41.70 12.94
CA MET A 1 5.26 -40.45 12.15
C MET A 1 3.84 -40.05 11.77
N ASN A 2 3.56 -38.75 11.69
CA ASN A 2 2.26 -38.19 11.30
C ASN A 2 2.35 -37.56 9.91
N PHE A 3 1.49 -38.02 9.00
CA PHE A 3 1.47 -37.61 7.59
C PHE A 3 0.12 -36.97 7.27
N PHE A 4 0.16 -35.80 6.63
CA PHE A 4 -1.02 -35.20 6.02
C PHE A 4 -0.97 -35.39 4.51
N ILE A 5 -2.02 -35.96 3.93
CA ILE A 5 -2.18 -36.07 2.47
C ILE A 5 -3.19 -35.02 2.03
N TYR A 6 -2.81 -34.20 1.04
CA TYR A 6 -3.71 -33.25 0.40
C TYR A 6 -3.99 -33.66 -1.04
N SER A 7 -5.27 -33.85 -1.37
CA SER A 7 -5.74 -34.14 -2.72
C SER A 7 -6.76 -33.10 -3.18
N ARG A 8 -6.83 -32.88 -4.49
CA ARG A 8 -7.78 -31.94 -5.10
C ARG A 8 -8.25 -32.39 -6.46
N LYS A 9 -9.53 -32.16 -6.76
CA LYS A 9 -10.12 -32.27 -8.09
C LYS A 9 -10.60 -30.90 -8.57
N SER A 10 -10.11 -30.44 -9.72
CA SER A 10 -10.62 -29.21 -10.35
C SER A 10 -12.04 -29.37 -10.87
N VAL A 11 -12.81 -28.28 -10.91
CA VAL A 11 -14.12 -28.22 -11.57
C VAL A 11 -14.01 -28.76 -12.99
N TYR A 12 -14.94 -29.66 -13.34
CA TYR A 12 -15.10 -30.40 -14.60
C TYR A 12 -14.26 -29.92 -15.78
N THR A 13 -13.22 -30.69 -16.12
CA THR A 13 -12.43 -30.53 -17.36
C THR A 13 -12.29 -31.83 -18.14
N GLY A 14 -12.97 -32.93 -17.75
CA GLY A 14 -12.91 -34.22 -18.46
C GLY A 14 -11.54 -34.93 -18.46
N LYS A 15 -10.47 -34.26 -18.03
CA LYS A 15 -9.09 -34.77 -17.96
C LYS A 15 -8.47 -34.48 -16.60
N GLY A 16 -8.82 -35.28 -15.59
CA GLY A 16 -8.21 -35.23 -14.28
C GLY A 16 -8.27 -36.58 -13.58
N GLU A 17 -7.14 -37.02 -13.02
CA GLU A 17 -7.10 -38.18 -12.14
C GLU A 17 -8.02 -37.97 -10.92
N SER A 18 -8.73 -39.03 -10.50
CA SER A 18 -9.56 -39.00 -9.31
C SER A 18 -8.74 -38.62 -8.07
N THR A 19 -9.39 -37.97 -7.10
CA THR A 19 -8.82 -37.72 -5.76
C THR A 19 -8.36 -39.02 -5.11
N GLU A 20 -9.16 -40.09 -5.27
CA GLU A 20 -8.86 -41.45 -4.81
C GLU A 20 -7.50 -41.96 -5.33
N ASN A 21 -7.26 -41.87 -6.65
CA ASN A 21 -5.99 -42.31 -7.24
C ASN A 21 -4.82 -41.50 -6.70
N GLN A 22 -4.98 -40.19 -6.53
CA GLN A 22 -3.93 -39.33 -5.97
C GLN A 22 -3.57 -39.74 -4.54
N ILE A 23 -4.57 -40.03 -3.71
CA ILE A 23 -4.39 -40.48 -2.32
C ILE A 23 -3.72 -41.84 -2.29
N GLU A 24 -4.15 -42.77 -3.14
CA GLU A 24 -3.56 -44.10 -3.24
C GLU A 24 -2.07 -44.03 -3.61
N MET A 25 -1.72 -43.18 -4.57
CA MET A 25 -0.32 -42.93 -4.94
C MET A 25 0.48 -42.33 -3.79
N CYS A 26 -0.12 -41.43 -3.00
CA CYS A 26 0.52 -40.90 -1.78
C CYS A 26 0.74 -41.98 -0.73
N ARG A 27 -0.25 -42.83 -0.47
CA ARG A 27 -0.11 -43.97 0.46
C ARG A 27 0.97 -44.95 0.01
N LYS A 28 1.00 -45.29 -1.28
CA LYS A 28 2.05 -46.15 -1.86
C LYS A 28 3.44 -45.55 -1.68
N TYR A 29 3.58 -44.24 -1.92
CA TYR A 29 4.84 -43.54 -1.72
C TYR A 29 5.29 -43.58 -0.24
N ILE A 30 4.38 -43.30 0.70
CA ILE A 30 4.68 -43.37 2.15
C ILE A 30 5.17 -44.77 2.52
N ASN A 31 4.42 -45.80 2.13
CA ASN A 31 4.75 -47.19 2.46
C ASN A 31 6.10 -47.62 1.87
N ALA A 32 6.43 -47.17 0.65
CA ALA A 32 7.69 -47.53 -0.01
C ALA A 32 8.91 -46.80 0.57
N LYS A 33 8.76 -45.54 1.00
CA LYS A 33 9.89 -44.71 1.47
C LYS A 33 10.10 -44.71 2.97
N PHE A 34 9.06 -45.02 3.74
CA PHE A 34 9.11 -45.04 5.20
C PHE A 34 8.67 -46.42 5.73
N PRO A 35 9.35 -47.53 5.37
CA PRO A 35 8.97 -48.86 5.84
C PRO A 35 9.12 -48.97 7.37
N ASP A 36 7.99 -49.18 8.04
CA ASP A 36 7.81 -49.79 9.35
C ASP A 36 8.52 -49.23 10.61
N ASP A 37 8.79 -47.93 10.65
CA ASP A 37 9.12 -47.24 11.93
C ASP A 37 7.90 -46.48 12.48
N MET A 38 7.26 -47.04 13.49
CA MET A 38 6.21 -46.46 14.36
C MET A 38 4.90 -46.01 13.68
N LYS A 39 3.79 -46.70 14.00
CA LYS A 39 2.36 -46.30 13.85
C LYS A 39 2.18 -45.04 12.98
N GLN A 40 2.22 -45.22 11.67
CA GLN A 40 2.03 -44.12 10.73
C GLN A 40 0.60 -43.61 10.86
N ARG A 41 0.44 -42.35 11.30
CA ARG A 41 -0.87 -41.70 11.37
C ARG A 41 -1.06 -40.88 10.10
N ILE A 42 -1.95 -41.32 9.22
CA ILE A 42 -2.26 -40.62 7.97
C ILE A 42 -3.60 -39.88 8.14
N THR A 43 -3.58 -38.56 7.94
CA THR A 43 -4.79 -37.72 7.88
C THR A 43 -4.96 -37.18 6.47
N ILE A 44 -6.16 -37.27 5.91
CA ILE A 44 -6.43 -36.94 4.51
C ILE A 44 -7.34 -35.71 4.43
N TYR A 45 -6.99 -34.80 3.53
CA TYR A 45 -7.70 -33.55 3.26
C TYR A 45 -8.01 -33.46 1.77
N GLU A 46 -9.30 -33.42 1.41
CA GLU A 46 -9.75 -33.57 0.02
C GLU A 46 -10.68 -32.42 -0.39
N ASP A 47 -10.28 -31.65 -1.40
CA ASP A 47 -11.14 -30.61 -1.97
C ASP A 47 -11.63 -31.00 -3.38
N GLU A 48 -12.95 -31.23 -3.53
CA GLU A 48 -13.59 -31.45 -4.83
C GLU A 48 -14.25 -30.18 -5.37
N GLY A 49 -14.06 -29.88 -6.65
CA GLY A 49 -14.72 -28.73 -7.29
C GLY A 49 -14.10 -27.38 -6.95
N PHE A 50 -12.87 -27.34 -6.46
CA PHE A 50 -12.15 -26.10 -6.15
C PHE A 50 -10.99 -25.84 -7.11
N SER A 51 -10.80 -24.58 -7.50
CA SER A 51 -9.66 -24.13 -8.32
C SER A 51 -8.42 -23.91 -7.47
N ALA A 52 -7.24 -24.14 -8.05
CA ALA A 52 -5.96 -23.81 -7.40
C ALA A 52 -5.54 -22.33 -7.49
N LYS A 53 -6.45 -21.44 -7.90
CA LYS A 53 -6.22 -19.99 -7.98
C LYS A 53 -6.23 -19.31 -6.61
N ASP A 54 -7.03 -19.81 -5.67
CA ASP A 54 -7.11 -19.27 -4.31
C ASP A 54 -6.84 -20.38 -3.28
N MET A 55 -6.20 -20.02 -2.17
CA MET A 55 -5.95 -20.93 -1.04
C MET A 55 -7.18 -21.10 -0.13
N ASN A 56 -8.27 -20.39 -0.42
CA ASN A 56 -9.47 -20.34 0.43
C ASN A 56 -10.38 -21.54 0.16
N ARG A 57 -9.89 -22.74 0.50
CA ARG A 57 -10.58 -24.02 0.27
C ARG A 57 -10.90 -24.70 1.60
N PRO A 58 -12.06 -25.38 1.73
CA PRO A 58 -12.51 -25.92 3.01
C PRO A 58 -11.50 -26.88 3.66
N GLN A 59 -11.06 -27.93 2.96
CA GLN A 59 -10.15 -28.92 3.54
C GLN A 59 -8.72 -28.42 3.60
N PHE A 60 -8.26 -27.62 2.62
CA PHE A 60 -6.95 -26.97 2.74
C PHE A 60 -6.87 -26.04 3.96
N THR A 61 -7.90 -25.23 4.19
CA THR A 61 -7.96 -24.33 5.36
C THR A 61 -8.07 -25.11 6.66
N LYS A 62 -8.80 -26.24 6.67
CA LYS A 62 -8.85 -27.15 7.80
C LYS A 62 -7.48 -27.75 8.09
N MET A 63 -6.76 -28.23 7.08
CA MET A 63 -5.39 -28.72 7.19
C MET A 63 -4.47 -27.66 7.80
N LEU A 64 -4.53 -26.41 7.33
CA LEU A 64 -3.75 -25.31 7.89
C LEU A 64 -4.07 -25.03 9.37
N LYS A 65 -5.34 -25.17 9.78
CA LYS A 65 -5.73 -25.05 11.20
C LYS A 65 -5.23 -26.22 12.03
N ASP A 66 -5.27 -27.43 11.48
CA ASP A 66 -4.81 -28.63 12.16
C ASP A 66 -3.28 -28.64 12.30
N ILE A 67 -2.55 -28.15 11.31
CA ILE A 67 -1.09 -27.92 11.38
C ILE A 67 -0.71 -27.04 12.58
N LYS A 68 -1.50 -25.99 12.86
CA LYS A 68 -1.26 -25.10 14.02
C LYS A 68 -1.54 -25.76 15.36
N LYS A 69 -2.44 -26.75 15.40
CA LYS A 69 -2.83 -27.45 16.63
C LYS A 69 -1.93 -28.65 16.92
N ASN A 70 -1.65 -29.43 15.88
CA ASN A 70 -0.87 -30.64 15.92
C ASN A 70 -0.12 -30.83 14.59
N PRO A 71 1.09 -30.25 14.47
CA PRO A 71 1.85 -30.26 13.22
C PRO A 71 2.21 -31.70 12.79
N PRO A 72 2.02 -32.08 11.51
CA PRO A 72 2.51 -33.34 10.97
C PRO A 72 4.03 -33.28 10.73
N ASP A 73 4.66 -34.44 10.59
CA ASP A 73 6.06 -34.53 10.16
C ASP A 73 6.18 -34.20 8.65
N PHE A 74 5.21 -34.69 7.86
CA PHE A 74 5.20 -34.56 6.41
C PHE A 74 3.82 -34.15 5.87
N ILE A 75 3.83 -33.29 4.87
CA ILE A 75 2.68 -33.02 4.00
C ILE A 75 2.98 -33.55 2.60
N ILE A 76 2.06 -34.34 2.06
CA ILE A 76 2.24 -35.02 0.78
C ILE A 76 1.11 -34.66 -0.17
N CYS A 77 1.46 -34.33 -1.40
CA CYS A 77 0.50 -34.22 -2.50
C CYS A 77 1.03 -34.90 -3.76
N TYR A 78 0.12 -35.28 -4.65
CA TYR A 78 0.51 -35.94 -5.89
C TYR A 78 1.22 -34.98 -6.86
N ARG A 79 0.70 -33.75 -7.01
CA ARG A 79 1.24 -32.70 -7.90
C ARG A 79 1.24 -31.33 -7.25
N LEU A 80 2.19 -30.47 -7.64
CA LEU A 80 2.35 -29.13 -7.05
C LEU A 80 1.11 -28.24 -7.24
N ASP A 81 0.46 -28.34 -8.41
CA ASP A 81 -0.76 -27.59 -8.74
C ASP A 81 -1.99 -27.99 -7.90
N ARG A 82 -1.87 -29.01 -7.03
CA ARG A 82 -2.86 -29.31 -5.99
C ARG A 82 -2.80 -28.25 -4.90
N ILE A 83 -1.62 -27.86 -4.45
CA ILE A 83 -1.43 -26.85 -3.41
C ILE A 83 -1.73 -25.45 -3.97
N SER A 84 -0.92 -24.99 -4.93
CA SER A 84 -1.10 -23.68 -5.53
C SER A 84 -0.61 -23.62 -6.97
N ARG A 85 -1.21 -22.73 -7.76
CA ARG A 85 -0.73 -22.33 -9.10
C ARG A 85 0.15 -21.09 -9.08
N SER A 86 0.23 -20.40 -7.94
CA SER A 86 1.06 -19.21 -7.74
C SER A 86 2.36 -19.59 -7.05
N VAL A 87 3.48 -19.19 -7.63
CA VAL A 87 4.82 -19.37 -7.02
C VAL A 87 4.87 -18.66 -5.67
N SER A 88 4.22 -17.51 -5.54
CA SER A 88 4.24 -16.72 -4.30
C SER A 88 3.43 -17.34 -3.17
N ASP A 89 2.27 -17.92 -3.48
CA ASP A 89 1.47 -18.66 -2.50
C ASP A 89 2.17 -19.97 -2.10
N PHE A 90 2.77 -20.66 -3.05
CA PHE A 90 3.53 -21.88 -2.79
C PHE A 90 4.76 -21.59 -1.90
N SER A 91 5.54 -20.57 -2.22
CA SER A 91 6.67 -20.12 -1.39
C SER A 91 6.22 -19.79 0.04
N SER A 92 5.14 -19.02 0.19
CA SER A 92 4.60 -18.66 1.51
C SER A 92 4.16 -19.89 2.31
N PHE A 93 3.52 -20.86 1.63
CA PHE A 93 3.13 -22.13 2.24
C PHE A 93 4.34 -22.93 2.71
N ILE A 94 5.36 -23.09 1.88
CA ILE A 94 6.56 -23.86 2.23
C ILE A 94 7.36 -23.16 3.35
N GLU A 95 7.46 -21.83 3.36
CA GLU A 95 8.06 -21.09 4.47
C GLU A 95 7.33 -21.32 5.79
N MET A 96 6.00 -21.35 5.76
CA MET A 96 5.19 -21.68 6.94
C MET A 96 5.48 -23.12 7.42
N LEU A 97 5.60 -24.09 6.51
CA LEU A 97 5.95 -25.47 6.87
C LEU A 97 7.34 -25.56 7.50
N ASN A 98 8.35 -24.90 6.92
CA ASN A 98 9.71 -24.90 7.43
C ASN A 98 9.79 -24.29 8.84
N LYS A 99 9.06 -23.20 9.12
CA LYS A 99 8.97 -22.61 10.47
C LYS A 99 8.38 -23.56 11.52
N ASN A 100 7.58 -24.52 11.10
CA ASN A 100 7.00 -25.55 11.97
C ASN A 100 7.76 -26.89 11.88
N ASN A 101 8.93 -26.94 11.25
CA ASN A 101 9.72 -28.15 10.98
C ASN A 101 8.96 -29.24 10.22
N ILE A 102 8.07 -28.85 9.31
CA ILE A 102 7.25 -29.76 8.50
C ILE A 102 7.89 -29.91 7.13
N SER A 103 8.09 -31.16 6.69
CA SER A 103 8.60 -31.46 5.35
C SER A 103 7.45 -31.56 4.34
N PHE A 104 7.69 -31.14 3.10
CA PHE A 104 6.73 -31.19 2.01
C PHE A 104 7.24 -32.11 0.90
N ILE A 105 6.36 -33.00 0.44
CA ILE A 105 6.66 -33.98 -0.59
C ILE A 105 5.63 -33.85 -1.71
N CYS A 106 6.14 -33.69 -2.93
CA CYS A 106 5.38 -33.79 -4.15
C CYS A 106 5.86 -34.97 -4.98
N ILE A 107 4.95 -35.90 -5.26
CA ILE A 107 5.31 -37.20 -5.83
C ILE A 107 5.70 -37.06 -7.30
N LYS A 108 4.88 -36.36 -8.10
CA LYS A 108 5.07 -36.32 -9.55
C LYS A 108 6.29 -35.50 -9.97
N GLU A 109 6.54 -34.39 -9.28
CA GLU A 109 7.69 -33.52 -9.52
C GLU A 109 8.93 -33.93 -8.71
N GLU A 110 8.89 -35.08 -8.01
CA GLU A 110 9.95 -35.61 -7.13
C GLU A 110 10.52 -34.57 -6.16
N PHE A 111 9.64 -33.66 -5.73
CA PHE A 111 10.01 -32.52 -4.93
C PHE A 111 9.92 -32.88 -3.45
N ASP A 112 11.04 -32.95 -2.75
CA ASP A 112 11.12 -33.37 -1.36
C ASP A 112 11.96 -32.38 -0.55
N THR A 113 11.30 -31.56 0.28
CA THR A 113 12.00 -30.55 1.10
C THR A 113 12.73 -31.12 2.31
N SER A 114 12.62 -32.43 2.57
CA SER A 114 13.51 -33.10 3.54
C SER A 114 14.94 -33.23 3.01
N ARG A 115 15.11 -33.16 1.67
CA ARG A 115 16.40 -33.31 0.98
C ARG A 115 17.05 -31.97 0.63
N PRO A 116 18.40 -31.90 0.50
CA PRO A 116 19.11 -30.67 0.15
C PRO A 116 18.62 -30.01 -1.15
N MET A 117 18.34 -30.80 -2.20
CA MET A 117 17.86 -30.28 -3.48
C MET A 117 16.45 -29.67 -3.39
N GLY A 118 15.54 -30.28 -2.63
CA GLY A 118 14.20 -29.70 -2.40
C GLY A 118 14.26 -28.42 -1.57
N LYS A 119 15.18 -28.34 -0.59
CA LYS A 119 15.46 -27.09 0.15
C LYS A 119 16.01 -26.00 -0.76
N ALA A 120 16.92 -26.31 -1.69
CA ALA A 120 17.44 -25.34 -2.65
C ALA A 120 16.35 -24.78 -3.58
N MET A 121 15.51 -25.66 -4.13
CA MET A 121 14.40 -25.27 -5.00
C MET A 121 13.34 -24.45 -4.25
N MET A 122 13.13 -24.70 -2.95
CA MET A 122 12.34 -23.83 -2.07
C MET A 122 12.92 -22.40 -2.02
N TYR A 123 14.21 -22.23 -1.73
CA TYR A 123 14.82 -20.91 -1.66
C TYR A 123 14.69 -20.14 -2.97
N ILE A 124 14.88 -20.83 -4.11
CA ILE A 124 14.69 -20.25 -5.44
C ILE A 124 13.24 -19.76 -5.64
N ALA A 125 12.25 -20.57 -5.27
CA ALA A 125 10.84 -20.16 -5.35
C ALA A 125 10.52 -18.95 -4.46
N SER A 126 11.10 -18.88 -3.25
CA SER A 126 10.97 -17.72 -2.37
C SER A 126 11.59 -16.45 -2.96
N VAL A 127 12.77 -16.56 -3.59
CA VAL A 127 13.40 -15.43 -4.28
C VAL A 127 12.49 -14.91 -5.41
N PHE A 128 11.95 -15.79 -6.25
CA PHE A 128 11.05 -15.36 -7.33
C PHE A 128 9.74 -14.72 -6.82
N SER A 129 9.15 -15.29 -5.77
CA SER A 129 7.98 -14.70 -5.09
C SER A 129 8.26 -13.29 -4.58
N GLN A 130 9.43 -13.09 -3.96
CA GLN A 130 9.83 -11.78 -3.46
C GLN A 130 10.08 -10.80 -4.61
N LEU A 131 10.79 -11.23 -5.66
CA LEU A 131 11.03 -10.43 -6.86
C LEU A 131 9.73 -9.97 -7.52
N GLU A 132 8.73 -10.85 -7.65
CA GLU A 132 7.44 -10.51 -8.23
C GLU A 132 6.69 -9.44 -7.41
N ARG A 133 6.72 -9.57 -6.07
CA ARG A 133 6.13 -8.58 -5.15
C ARG A 133 6.82 -7.23 -5.26
N GLU A 134 8.15 -7.21 -5.26
CA GLU A 134 8.94 -5.98 -5.37
C GLU A 134 8.73 -5.31 -6.73
N THR A 135 8.74 -6.07 -7.82
CA THR A 135 8.47 -5.56 -9.19
C THR A 135 7.06 -4.98 -9.30
N THR A 136 6.06 -5.63 -8.70
CA THR A 136 4.68 -5.13 -8.69
C THR A 136 4.58 -3.84 -7.90
N ALA A 137 5.21 -3.77 -6.72
CA ALA A 137 5.23 -2.57 -5.89
C ALA A 137 5.92 -1.40 -6.60
N GLU A 138 7.01 -1.65 -7.32
CA GLU A 138 7.70 -0.66 -8.14
C GLU A 138 6.81 -0.14 -9.27
N ARG A 139 6.15 -1.02 -10.03
CA ARG A 139 5.20 -0.63 -11.07
C ARG A 139 4.03 0.20 -10.54
N VAL A 140 3.48 -0.16 -9.38
CA VAL A 140 2.42 0.62 -8.73
C VAL A 140 2.94 2.00 -8.33
N LYS A 141 4.14 2.06 -7.74
CA LYS A 141 4.77 3.33 -7.36
C LYS A 141 5.00 4.22 -8.58
N ASP A 142 5.54 3.69 -9.67
CA ASP A 142 5.79 4.45 -10.89
C ASP A 142 4.50 4.95 -11.53
N ASN A 143 3.47 4.11 -11.56
CA ASN A 143 2.13 4.51 -12.00
C ASN A 143 1.58 5.65 -11.14
N MET A 144 1.69 5.56 -9.82
CA MET A 144 1.27 6.64 -8.91
C MET A 144 2.09 7.92 -9.14
N LEU A 145 3.40 7.83 -9.37
CA LEU A 145 4.21 9.01 -9.71
C LEU A 145 3.76 9.63 -11.04
N MET A 146 3.44 8.83 -12.06
CA MET A 146 2.89 9.35 -13.33
C MET A 146 1.53 10.03 -13.13
N LEU A 147 0.60 9.39 -12.41
CA LEU A 147 -0.72 9.97 -12.12
C LEU A 147 -0.62 11.23 -11.26
N ALA A 148 0.38 11.34 -10.39
CA ALA A 148 0.61 12.55 -9.60
C ALA A 148 0.96 13.75 -10.48
N ARG A 149 1.72 13.51 -11.56
CA ARG A 149 2.08 14.57 -12.53
C ARG A 149 0.86 15.12 -13.27
N THR A 150 -0.21 14.35 -13.38
CA THR A 150 -1.47 14.81 -14.01
C THR A 150 -2.37 15.59 -13.05
N GLY A 151 -1.95 15.87 -11.82
CA GLY A 151 -2.73 16.68 -10.87
C GLY A 151 -3.82 15.95 -10.09
N ARG A 152 -3.96 14.64 -10.29
CA ARG A 152 -5.03 13.84 -9.68
C ARG A 152 -4.81 13.65 -8.19
N TRP A 153 -5.91 13.56 -7.43
CA TRP A 153 -5.85 13.19 -6.02
C TRP A 153 -5.70 11.67 -5.88
N LEU A 154 -4.52 11.22 -5.44
CA LEU A 154 -4.18 9.80 -5.35
C LEU A 154 -4.64 9.11 -4.05
N GLY A 155 -5.57 9.74 -3.32
CA GLY A 155 -6.16 9.21 -2.09
C GLY A 155 -5.45 9.63 -0.80
N GLY A 156 -5.78 8.94 0.28
CA GLY A 156 -5.41 9.33 1.65
C GLY A 156 -6.43 10.27 2.29
N THR A 157 -6.12 10.76 3.50
CA THR A 157 -7.00 11.67 4.24
C THR A 157 -7.08 13.03 3.53
N PRO A 158 -8.28 13.49 3.12
CA PRO A 158 -8.44 14.80 2.50
C PRO A 158 -8.00 15.92 3.46
N PRO A 159 -7.35 16.98 2.96
CA PRO A 159 -7.04 18.16 3.77
C PRO A 159 -8.33 18.86 4.25
N THR A 160 -8.26 19.53 5.40
CA THR A 160 -9.38 20.34 5.93
C THR A 160 -9.89 21.32 4.87
N GLY A 161 -11.21 21.44 4.68
CA GLY A 161 -11.76 22.22 3.57
C GLY A 161 -12.04 21.44 2.29
N TYR A 162 -11.61 20.17 2.20
CA TYR A 162 -11.86 19.34 1.03
C TYR A 162 -12.45 17.98 1.43
N ARG A 163 -13.27 17.42 0.54
CA ARG A 163 -13.73 16.03 0.58
C ARG A 163 -13.20 15.27 -0.63
N SER A 164 -12.94 13.97 -0.49
CA SER A 164 -12.62 13.12 -1.65
C SER A 164 -13.91 12.61 -2.27
N GLU A 165 -14.02 12.71 -3.59
CA GLU A 165 -15.11 12.14 -4.38
C GLU A 165 -14.54 11.19 -5.43
N LYS A 166 -15.22 10.05 -5.64
CA LYS A 166 -14.85 9.09 -6.68
C LYS A 166 -15.52 9.49 -7.99
N VAL A 167 -14.73 9.67 -9.04
CA VAL A 167 -15.18 9.99 -10.38
C VAL A 167 -14.86 8.81 -11.30
N GLN A 168 -15.82 8.45 -12.13
CA GLN A 168 -15.64 7.44 -13.16
C GLN A 168 -15.34 8.14 -14.49
N GLU A 169 -14.20 7.85 -15.08
CA GLU A 169 -13.84 8.27 -16.43
C GLU A 169 -13.94 7.06 -17.37
N SER A 170 -14.70 7.23 -18.44
CA SER A 170 -14.71 6.30 -19.56
C SER A 170 -13.45 6.54 -20.39
N SER A 171 -12.51 5.59 -20.36
CA SER A 171 -11.35 5.64 -21.24
C SER A 171 -11.76 5.34 -22.69
N HIS A 172 -10.99 5.83 -23.66
CA HIS A 172 -11.19 5.59 -25.10
C HIS A 172 -11.27 4.09 -25.45
N ASP A 173 -10.68 3.24 -24.60
CA ASP A 173 -10.67 1.76 -24.70
C ASP A 173 -11.92 1.09 -24.08
N GLY A 174 -13.00 1.85 -23.81
CA GLY A 174 -14.25 1.35 -23.21
C GLY A 174 -14.15 0.93 -21.72
N LYS A 175 -12.95 1.00 -21.12
CA LYS A 175 -12.72 0.67 -19.71
C LYS A 175 -13.06 1.86 -18.81
N ILE A 176 -13.92 1.60 -17.81
CA ILE A 176 -14.23 2.56 -16.76
C ILE A 176 -13.06 2.60 -15.77
N ARG A 177 -12.41 3.75 -15.64
CA ARG A 177 -11.38 4.00 -14.63
C ARG A 177 -11.96 4.90 -13.55
N THR A 178 -11.90 4.44 -12.31
CA THR A 178 -12.28 5.27 -11.16
C THR A 178 -11.05 6.01 -10.65
N HIS A 179 -11.14 7.32 -10.52
CA HIS A 179 -10.13 8.13 -9.84
C HIS A 179 -10.79 8.98 -8.74
N CYS A 180 -9.98 9.53 -7.84
CA CYS A 180 -10.46 10.42 -6.80
C CYS A 180 -10.14 11.86 -7.16
N ARG A 181 -11.07 12.78 -6.86
CA ARG A 181 -10.85 14.22 -6.91
C ARG A 181 -11.18 14.87 -5.58
N LEU A 182 -10.55 15.99 -5.29
CA LEU A 182 -10.88 16.82 -4.14
C LEU A 182 -12.00 17.79 -4.51
N VAL A 183 -13.05 17.83 -3.70
CA VAL A 183 -14.16 18.77 -3.84
C VAL A 183 -14.17 19.72 -2.66
N SER A 184 -14.30 21.01 -2.97
CA SER A 184 -14.29 22.12 -2.02
C SER A 184 -15.50 22.09 -1.08
N VAL A 185 -15.26 22.25 0.22
CA VAL A 185 -16.29 22.46 1.25
C VAL A 185 -16.22 23.91 1.70
N ARG A 186 -17.14 24.75 1.18
CA ARG A 186 -17.07 26.22 1.29
C ARG A 186 -16.93 26.71 2.73
N GLU A 187 -17.74 26.19 3.65
CA GLU A 187 -17.73 26.59 5.07
C GLU A 187 -16.38 26.33 5.75
N GLU A 188 -15.78 25.17 5.48
CA GLU A 188 -14.47 24.80 6.02
C GLU A 188 -13.34 25.61 5.36
N LEU A 189 -13.42 25.87 4.05
CA LEU A 189 -12.45 26.71 3.35
C LEU A 189 -12.47 28.17 3.82
N SER A 190 -13.65 28.70 4.18
CA SER A 190 -13.75 30.03 4.80
C SER A 190 -12.96 30.10 6.11
N LYS A 191 -12.99 29.04 6.93
CA LYS A 191 -12.16 28.95 8.14
C LYS A 191 -10.67 28.92 7.79
N VAL A 192 -10.28 28.18 6.76
CA VAL A 192 -8.88 28.15 6.30
C VAL A 192 -8.41 29.54 5.84
N LYS A 193 -9.23 30.27 5.07
CA LYS A 193 -8.93 31.65 4.66
C LYS A 193 -8.72 32.57 5.86
N GLU A 194 -9.57 32.47 6.88
CA GLU A 194 -9.40 33.23 8.13
C GLU A 194 -8.11 32.85 8.89
N ILE A 195 -7.73 31.57 8.90
CA ILE A 195 -6.43 31.14 9.49
C ILE A 195 -5.26 31.84 8.78
N TYR A 196 -5.25 31.88 7.44
CA TYR A 196 -4.22 32.58 6.68
C TYR A 196 -4.23 34.08 6.96
N ARG A 197 -5.41 34.71 7.00
CA ARG A 197 -5.57 36.14 7.29
C ARG A 197 -5.01 36.50 8.67
N ILE A 198 -5.39 35.76 9.70
CA ILE A 198 -4.92 35.99 11.08
C ILE A 198 -3.41 35.77 11.16
N PHE A 199 -2.90 34.70 10.56
CA PHE A 199 -1.47 34.41 10.58
C PHE A 199 -0.63 35.48 9.87
N LEU A 200 -1.08 36.00 8.73
CA LEU A 200 -0.39 37.08 8.03
C LEU A 200 -0.32 38.36 8.86
N SER A 201 -1.33 38.63 9.68
CA SER A 201 -1.36 39.77 10.61
C SER A 201 -0.43 39.60 11.81
N CYS A 202 -0.51 38.46 12.51
CA CYS A 202 0.26 38.25 13.75
C CYS A 202 1.65 37.64 13.55
N LYS A 203 1.91 36.99 12.41
CA LYS A 203 3.15 36.29 12.07
C LYS A 203 3.59 35.24 13.10
N SER A 204 2.66 34.73 13.91
CA SER A 204 2.90 33.79 15.01
C SER A 204 1.85 32.68 15.03
N ILE A 205 2.30 31.42 15.01
CA ILE A 205 1.39 30.25 15.00
C ILE A 205 0.62 30.14 16.33
N LYS A 206 1.27 30.49 17.45
CA LYS A 206 0.65 30.42 18.77
C LYS A 206 -0.47 31.45 18.89
N ASP A 207 -0.18 32.69 18.55
CA ASP A 207 -1.13 33.81 18.64
C ASP A 207 -2.28 33.62 17.65
N THR A 208 -2.00 33.04 16.47
CA THR A 208 -3.05 32.61 15.54
C THR A 208 -4.04 31.65 16.21
N GLY A 209 -3.55 30.66 16.95
CA GLY A 209 -4.40 29.70 17.69
C GLY A 209 -5.23 30.36 18.79
N GLU A 210 -4.65 31.31 19.52
CA GLU A 210 -5.35 32.06 20.58
C GLU A 210 -6.45 32.94 19.99
N ILE A 211 -6.17 33.67 18.90
CA ILE A 211 -7.15 34.51 18.21
C ILE A 211 -8.29 33.67 17.62
N LEU A 212 -7.99 32.50 17.02
CA LEU A 212 -9.01 31.58 16.51
C LEU A 212 -9.94 31.10 17.64
N LYS A 213 -9.39 30.82 18.82
CA LYS A 213 -10.16 30.41 20.00
C LYS A 213 -11.08 31.52 20.48
N ILE A 214 -10.58 32.76 20.58
CA ILE A 214 -11.38 33.94 20.97
C ILE A 214 -12.53 34.18 19.98
N ARG A 215 -12.27 33.99 18.67
CA ARG A 215 -13.28 34.14 17.61
C ARG A 215 -14.24 32.95 17.47
N GLY A 216 -14.10 31.91 18.28
CA GLY A 216 -14.96 30.72 18.21
C GLY A 216 -14.78 29.89 16.93
N ILE A 217 -13.67 30.03 16.21
CA ILE A 217 -13.41 29.29 14.96
C ILE A 217 -12.89 27.90 15.31
N MET A 218 -13.76 26.90 15.20
CA MET A 218 -13.48 25.51 15.57
C MET A 218 -13.36 24.58 14.35
N SER A 219 -12.65 23.48 14.54
CA SER A 219 -12.53 22.39 13.57
C SER A 219 -13.87 21.70 13.29
N LYS A 220 -13.89 20.79 12.31
CA LYS A 220 -15.09 20.00 11.94
C LYS A 220 -15.73 19.27 13.13
N ASN A 221 -14.91 18.84 14.10
CA ASN A 221 -15.35 18.07 15.25
C ASN A 221 -15.63 18.94 16.49
N GLY A 222 -15.73 20.26 16.34
CA GLY A 222 -15.95 21.19 17.47
C GLY A 222 -14.72 21.45 18.35
N ASN A 223 -13.56 20.89 18.00
CA ASN A 223 -12.31 21.10 18.75
C ASN A 223 -11.57 22.36 18.28
N THR A 224 -10.79 22.98 19.17
CA THR A 224 -9.88 24.07 18.82
C THR A 224 -8.75 23.60 17.90
N PHE A 225 -8.23 24.50 17.07
CA PHE A 225 -7.10 24.19 16.20
C PHE A 225 -5.79 24.17 17.01
N SER A 226 -5.13 23.01 17.07
CA SER A 226 -3.81 22.91 17.70
C SER A 226 -2.74 23.57 16.82
N SER A 227 -1.64 24.03 17.43
CA SER A 227 -0.52 24.66 16.70
C SER A 227 0.07 23.75 15.62
N VAL A 228 0.01 22.43 15.82
CA VAL A 228 0.44 21.43 14.82
C VAL A 228 -0.48 21.46 13.61
N VAL A 229 -1.80 21.46 13.82
CA VAL A 229 -2.79 21.50 12.73
C VAL A 229 -2.72 22.83 11.99
N ILE A 230 -2.61 23.96 12.71
CA ILE A 230 -2.43 25.29 12.09
C ILE A 230 -1.19 25.30 11.20
N LYS A 231 -0.05 24.79 11.71
CA LYS A 231 1.17 24.68 10.91
C LYS A 231 0.98 23.77 9.69
N GLN A 232 0.27 22.65 9.83
CA GLN A 232 -0.02 21.77 8.70
C GLN A 232 -0.87 22.47 7.63
N ILE A 233 -1.90 23.22 8.02
CA ILE A 233 -2.75 23.99 7.11
C ILE A 233 -1.94 25.08 6.38
N LEU A 234 -1.15 25.86 7.12
CA LEU A 234 -0.33 26.95 6.59
C LEU A 234 0.80 26.48 5.67
N THR A 235 1.28 25.24 5.83
CA THR A 235 2.40 24.69 5.03
C THR A 235 1.96 23.71 3.95
N ASN A 236 0.66 23.43 3.81
CA ASN A 236 0.15 22.53 2.79
C ASN A 236 -0.07 23.30 1.48
N PRO A 237 0.61 22.94 0.37
CA PRO A 237 0.45 23.65 -0.89
C PRO A 237 -0.95 23.47 -1.52
N VAL A 238 -1.75 22.51 -1.06
CA VAL A 238 -3.09 22.24 -1.61
C VAL A 238 -4.00 23.48 -1.64
N TYR A 239 -3.83 24.38 -0.67
CA TYR A 239 -4.61 25.61 -0.55
C TYR A 239 -4.12 26.73 -1.47
N CYS A 240 -2.90 26.61 -1.99
CA CYS A 240 -2.27 27.60 -2.85
C CYS A 240 -2.82 27.47 -4.27
N ILE A 241 -3.20 28.59 -4.87
CA ILE A 241 -3.54 28.69 -6.28
C ILE A 241 -2.28 28.40 -7.12
N ALA A 242 -2.45 27.69 -8.22
CA ALA A 242 -1.40 27.33 -9.17
C ALA A 242 -1.02 28.52 -10.07
N ASP A 243 -0.68 29.65 -9.45
CA ASP A 243 -0.26 30.87 -10.13
C ASP A 243 1.26 30.93 -10.37
N THR A 244 1.71 31.97 -11.08
CA THR A 244 3.13 32.19 -11.39
C THR A 244 3.99 32.37 -10.13
N SER A 245 3.44 32.94 -9.05
CA SER A 245 4.18 33.15 -7.79
C SER A 245 4.46 31.83 -7.08
N ALA A 246 3.45 30.95 -7.05
CA ALA A 246 3.57 29.59 -6.57
C ALA A 246 4.57 28.78 -7.39
N ARG A 247 4.47 28.85 -8.72
CA ARG A 247 5.41 28.15 -9.62
C ARG A 247 6.85 28.56 -9.36
N ARG A 248 7.14 29.87 -9.33
CA ARG A 248 8.48 30.41 -9.05
C ARG A 248 9.03 29.92 -7.71
N TYR A 249 8.21 29.87 -6.66
CA TYR A 249 8.66 29.41 -5.35
C TYR A 249 9.18 27.96 -5.35
N PHE A 250 8.49 27.07 -6.07
CA PHE A 250 8.89 25.67 -6.19
C PHE A 250 10.05 25.48 -7.18
N ASP A 251 10.16 26.36 -8.18
CA ASP A 251 11.24 26.37 -9.15
C ASP A 251 12.58 26.74 -8.48
N GLU A 252 12.58 27.80 -7.64
CA GLU A 252 13.72 28.18 -6.79
C GLU A 252 14.20 27.02 -5.88
N ARG A 253 13.34 26.04 -5.61
CA ARG A 253 13.63 24.87 -4.77
C ARG A 253 14.03 23.64 -5.56
N ASN A 254 14.06 23.71 -6.88
CA ASN A 254 14.30 22.58 -7.79
C ASN A 254 13.29 21.44 -7.56
N SER A 255 12.02 21.76 -7.30
CA SER A 255 10.94 20.78 -7.23
C SER A 255 10.57 20.28 -8.63
N ASN A 256 9.95 19.09 -8.72
CA ASN A 256 9.46 18.57 -10.01
C ASN A 256 8.13 19.23 -10.37
N ILE A 257 8.18 20.37 -11.06
CA ILE A 257 7.01 21.08 -11.57
C ILE A 257 6.52 20.40 -12.86
N CYS A 258 5.23 20.13 -12.96
CA CYS A 258 4.60 19.38 -14.05
C CYS A 258 3.66 20.23 -14.91
N PHE A 259 3.85 21.55 -14.92
CA PHE A 259 3.07 22.50 -15.69
C PHE A 259 3.90 23.73 -16.06
N ASP A 260 3.57 24.35 -17.19
CA ASP A 260 4.23 25.55 -17.69
C ASP A 260 3.55 26.83 -17.16
N GLU A 261 4.19 27.99 -17.32
CA GLU A 261 3.60 29.27 -16.94
C GLU A 261 2.29 29.58 -17.67
N LYS A 262 2.14 29.11 -18.91
CA LYS A 262 0.91 29.23 -19.71
C LYS A 262 -0.27 28.43 -19.14
N ASP A 263 0.01 27.38 -18.36
CA ASP A 263 -1.02 26.51 -17.78
C ASP A 263 -1.51 27.03 -16.42
N CYS A 264 -0.86 28.07 -15.87
CA CYS A 264 -1.23 28.67 -14.60
C CYS A 264 -2.71 29.09 -14.59
N SER A 265 -3.40 28.74 -13.50
CA SER A 265 -4.82 28.99 -13.33
C SER A 265 -5.06 29.96 -12.18
N PRO A 266 -6.00 30.91 -12.30
CA PRO A 266 -6.39 31.78 -11.20
C PRO A 266 -7.32 31.10 -10.18
N LEU A 267 -7.81 29.89 -10.48
CA LEU A 267 -8.80 29.18 -9.66
C LEU A 267 -8.28 27.85 -9.12
N LEU A 268 -7.50 27.10 -9.91
CA LEU A 268 -7.08 25.76 -9.54
C LEU A 268 -5.93 25.78 -8.52
N GLY A 269 -5.97 24.84 -7.57
CA GLY A 269 -4.97 24.69 -6.53
C GLY A 269 -3.83 23.75 -6.93
N LEU A 270 -2.76 23.72 -6.13
CA LEU A 270 -1.64 22.80 -6.36
C LEU A 270 -1.93 21.40 -5.84
N ALA A 271 -1.75 20.38 -6.68
CA ALA A 271 -1.68 18.99 -6.29
C ALA A 271 -0.21 18.60 -6.02
N VAL A 272 0.10 18.25 -4.77
CA VAL A 272 1.47 17.92 -4.36
C VAL A 272 1.58 16.50 -3.83
N TYR A 273 2.42 15.72 -4.51
CA TYR A 273 2.68 14.32 -4.19
C TYR A 273 4.16 14.07 -3.84
N ASN A 274 4.47 12.84 -3.42
CA ASN A 274 5.82 12.40 -3.08
C ASN A 274 6.44 13.15 -1.88
N LYS A 275 5.60 13.66 -0.96
CA LYS A 275 6.03 14.43 0.23
C LYS A 275 6.78 13.57 1.25
N ARG A 276 6.64 12.24 1.19
CA ARG A 276 7.20 11.24 2.11
C ARG A 276 7.41 9.93 1.35
N ASP A 277 8.17 9.03 1.95
CA ASP A 277 8.16 7.63 1.52
C ASP A 277 6.92 6.92 2.07
N TYR A 278 5.94 6.67 1.20
CA TYR A 278 4.68 6.01 1.57
C TYR A 278 4.82 4.50 1.81
N THR A 279 5.97 3.90 1.47
CA THR A 279 6.23 2.47 1.71
C THR A 279 6.62 2.18 3.15
N ARG A 280 7.09 3.19 3.89
CA ARG A 280 7.59 3.06 5.26
C ARG A 280 6.67 3.75 6.25
N LYS A 281 6.32 3.04 7.33
CA LYS A 281 5.57 3.63 8.45
C LYS A 281 6.41 4.74 9.08
N ASN A 282 5.78 5.90 9.34
CA ASN A 282 6.41 7.07 9.96
C ASN A 282 7.62 7.67 9.19
N ALA A 283 7.68 7.50 7.87
CA ALA A 283 8.73 8.12 7.07
C ALA A 283 8.76 9.66 7.25
N PRO A 284 9.95 10.28 7.38
CA PRO A 284 10.07 11.73 7.45
C PRO A 284 9.61 12.40 6.14
N LYS A 285 9.38 13.72 6.21
CA LYS A 285 9.09 14.54 5.02
C LYS A 285 10.32 14.56 4.12
N ARG A 286 10.14 14.25 2.84
CA ARG A 286 11.17 14.39 1.81
C ARG A 286 11.48 15.86 1.55
N SER A 287 12.66 16.09 0.98
CA SER A 287 13.04 17.40 0.47
C SER A 287 12.02 17.90 -0.55
N GLU A 288 11.82 19.20 -0.61
CA GLU A 288 10.95 19.84 -1.61
C GLU A 288 11.40 19.55 -3.04
N LYS A 289 12.70 19.24 -3.24
CA LYS A 289 13.27 18.78 -4.52
C LYS A 289 12.60 17.52 -5.07
N ASP A 290 12.21 16.61 -4.17
CA ASP A 290 11.62 15.32 -4.56
C ASP A 290 10.11 15.41 -4.79
N TRP A 291 9.49 16.54 -4.46
CA TRP A 291 8.05 16.70 -4.57
C TRP A 291 7.65 16.85 -6.03
N ILE A 292 6.49 16.28 -6.35
CA ILE A 292 5.83 16.48 -7.63
C ILE A 292 4.78 17.55 -7.42
N ILE A 293 4.87 18.64 -8.20
CA ILE A 293 3.98 19.80 -8.13
C ILE A 293 3.21 19.87 -9.45
N ALA A 294 1.92 19.58 -9.40
CA ALA A 294 1.02 19.63 -10.55
C ALA A 294 -0.17 20.55 -10.27
N ILE A 295 -0.88 20.97 -11.32
CA ILE A 295 -2.15 21.70 -11.17
C ILE A 295 -3.23 20.68 -10.84
N GLY A 296 -3.88 20.85 -9.70
CA GLY A 296 -4.97 19.98 -9.28
C GLY A 296 -6.31 20.33 -9.93
N GLU A 297 -7.27 19.43 -9.81
CA GLU A 297 -8.66 19.66 -10.25
C GLU A 297 -9.50 20.44 -9.22
N HIS A 298 -8.94 20.72 -8.04
CA HIS A 298 -9.64 21.37 -6.93
C HIS A 298 -9.37 22.87 -6.88
N ASP A 299 -10.23 23.61 -6.17
CA ASP A 299 -10.07 25.06 -6.03
C ASP A 299 -8.92 25.40 -5.08
N GLY A 300 -8.00 26.24 -5.54
CA GLY A 300 -7.05 26.97 -4.71
C GLY A 300 -7.75 28.16 -4.05
N ILE A 301 -7.38 28.49 -2.82
CA ILE A 301 -8.03 29.55 -2.04
C ILE A 301 -7.09 30.67 -1.59
N ILE A 302 -5.78 30.45 -1.66
CA ILE A 302 -4.73 31.41 -1.26
C ILE A 302 -3.86 31.71 -2.48
N ASN A 303 -3.66 32.99 -2.79
CA ASN A 303 -2.75 33.40 -3.85
C ASN A 303 -1.31 32.96 -3.54
N GLY A 304 -0.53 32.64 -4.57
CA GLY A 304 0.86 32.22 -4.41
C GLY A 304 1.71 33.26 -3.69
N LYS A 305 1.45 34.57 -3.89
CA LYS A 305 2.14 35.64 -3.15
C LYS A 305 1.94 35.51 -1.63
N ASP A 306 0.71 35.28 -1.18
CA ASP A 306 0.38 35.18 0.24
C ASP A 306 0.90 33.86 0.81
N TRP A 307 0.72 32.76 0.08
CA TRP A 307 1.19 31.44 0.52
C TRP A 307 2.72 31.41 0.66
N THR A 308 3.46 32.00 -0.28
CA THR A 308 4.93 32.07 -0.23
C THR A 308 5.43 33.00 0.88
N ALA A 309 4.72 34.10 1.18
CA ALA A 309 5.01 34.95 2.32
C ALA A 309 4.89 34.16 3.64
N VAL A 310 3.83 33.36 3.79
CA VAL A 310 3.65 32.46 4.93
C VAL A 310 4.82 31.49 5.06
N GLN A 311 5.27 30.85 3.98
CA GLN A 311 6.42 29.92 4.04
C GLN A 311 7.71 30.62 4.49
N LYS A 312 7.95 31.85 4.03
CA LYS A 312 9.12 32.65 4.45
C LYS A 312 9.08 32.99 5.94
N ILE A 313 7.91 33.34 6.48
CA ILE A 313 7.73 33.60 7.92
C ILE A 313 7.96 32.33 8.75
N ILE A 314 7.39 31.21 8.32
CA ILE A 314 7.52 29.93 9.05
C ILE A 314 8.96 29.40 9.02
N SER A 315 9.67 29.57 7.90
CA SER A 315 11.06 29.13 7.78
C SER A 315 12.04 30.01 8.55
N SER A 316 11.81 31.33 8.61
CA SER A 316 12.63 32.29 9.36
C SER A 316 12.41 32.25 10.89
N SER A 317 11.27 31.72 11.35
CA SER A 317 10.96 31.61 12.77
C SER A 317 11.96 30.69 13.52
N PRO A 318 12.46 31.08 14.72
CA PRO A 318 13.53 30.39 15.45
C PRO A 318 13.24 28.91 15.78
N CYS A 319 11.97 28.50 15.80
CA CYS A 319 11.54 27.12 16.02
C CYS A 319 11.96 26.14 14.89
N SER A 320 12.41 26.62 13.73
CA SER A 320 12.95 25.78 12.63
C SER A 320 14.45 25.47 12.79
N ARG A 321 15.21 26.34 13.48
CA ARG A 321 16.68 26.24 13.61
C ARG A 321 17.14 25.17 14.59
N SER A 322 16.31 24.80 15.57
CA SER A 322 16.66 23.82 16.61
C SER A 322 16.76 22.37 16.12
N ARG A 323 16.14 22.02 14.98
CA ARG A 323 16.19 20.65 14.43
C ARG A 323 17.38 20.37 13.51
N LYS A 324 18.09 21.38 13.02
CA LYS A 324 19.28 21.20 12.17
C LYS A 324 20.58 20.98 12.95
N ARG A 325 20.60 21.26 14.26
CA ARG A 325 21.81 21.09 15.11
C ARG A 325 21.98 19.71 15.74
N SER A 326 21.05 18.78 15.51
CA SER A 326 21.09 17.41 16.07
C SER A 326 21.44 16.32 15.04
N GLN A 327 22.00 16.70 13.89
CA GLN A 327 22.57 15.79 12.88
C GLN A 327 23.90 16.37 12.35
N GLY A 328 24.75 16.83 13.27
CA GLY A 328 26.15 17.17 13.00
C GLY A 328 27.04 16.24 13.80
#